data_AF-A0A970SUJ3-F1
#
_entry.id   AF-A0A970SUJ3-F1
#
_cell.length_a   1.000
_cell.length_b   1.000
_cell.length_c   1.000
_cell.angle_alpha   90.00
_cell.angle_beta   90.00
_cell.angle_gamma   90.00
#
_symmetry.space_group_name_H-M   'P 1'
#
loop_
_entity.id
_entity.type
_entity.pdbx_description
1 polymer ?
#
loop_
_entity_poly.entity_id
_entity_poly.type
_entity_poly.pdbx_seq_one_letter_code
_entity_poly.pdbx_strand_id
1 'polypeptide(L)' 'MEEIFAIPNRQSQGIGTKLLGEVQKYVQHKRLAGITLATNKYAPVLRLYEKIGFIICKHVQFMGKEM' A
#
# COMPACT_ATOMS: atom_id res chain seq x y z
N MET A 1 8.68 5.85 7.69
CA MET A 1 7.65 5.43 6.73
C MET A 1 7.98 3.99 6.41
N GLU A 2 7.03 3.07 6.62
CA GLU A 2 7.28 1.65 6.34
C GLU A 2 7.06 1.38 4.84
N GLU A 3 7.87 0.51 4.25
CA GLU A 3 7.84 0.23 2.81
C GLU A 3 7.67 -1.27 2.53
N ILE A 4 7.06 -1.57 1.38
CA ILE A 4 6.93 -2.94 0.87
C ILE A 4 7.73 -3.04 -0.41
N PHE A 5 8.67 -3.98 -0.45
CA PHE A 5 9.48 -4.26 -1.62
C PHE A 5 9.48 -5.74 -1.96
N ALA A 6 9.48 -6.03 -3.26
CA ALA A 6 9.73 -7.37 -3.79
C ALA A 6 10.83 -7.28 -4.86
N ILE A 7 11.85 -8.11 -4.71
CA ILE A 7 12.93 -8.22 -5.70
C ILE A 7 12.35 -8.53 -7.09
N PRO A 8 12.92 -7.98 -8.19
CA PRO A 8 12.28 -8.03 -9.52
C PRO A 8 11.85 -9.43 -9.99
N ASN A 9 12.70 -10.43 -9.78
CA ASN A 9 12.45 -11.83 -10.13
C ASN A 9 11.39 -12.54 -9.27
N ARG A 10 10.86 -11.87 -8.24
CA ARG A 10 9.78 -12.35 -7.37
C ARG A 10 8.49 -11.54 -7.53
N GLN A 11 8.47 -10.52 -8.38
CA GLN A 11 7.26 -9.73 -8.64
C GLN A 11 6.20 -10.54 -9.39
N SER A 12 4.95 -10.08 -9.36
CA SER A 12 3.80 -10.73 -10.01
C SER A 12 3.48 -12.16 -9.53
N GLN A 13 4.08 -12.61 -8.42
CA GLN A 13 3.81 -13.93 -7.80
C GLN A 13 2.79 -13.85 -6.63
N GLY A 14 2.06 -12.74 -6.51
CA GLY A 14 1.07 -12.53 -5.44
C GLY A 14 1.67 -12.27 -4.05
N ILE A 15 2.99 -12.05 -3.94
CA ILE A 15 3.68 -11.79 -2.66
C ILE A 15 3.10 -10.56 -1.96
N GLY A 16 2.93 -9.44 -2.68
CA GLY A 16 2.35 -8.22 -2.11
C GLY A 16 0.93 -8.43 -1.57
N THR A 17 0.11 -9.22 -2.27
CA THR A 17 -1.23 -9.58 -1.80
C THR A 17 -1.19 -10.37 -0.50
N LYS A 18 -0.32 -11.39 -0.42
CA LYS A 18 -0.17 -12.21 0.79
C LYS A 18 0.32 -11.38 1.98
N LEU A 19 1.33 -10.55 1.76
CA LEU A 19 1.88 -9.67 2.80
C LEU A 19 0.82 -8.70 3.33
N LEU A 20 0.11 -8.00 2.45
CA LEU A 20 -0.97 -7.09 2.84
C LEU A 20 -2.12 -7.81 3.53
N GLY A 21 -2.42 -9.05 3.13
CA GLY A 21 -3.42 -9.88 3.81
C GLY A 21 -3.06 -10.17 5.27
N GLU A 22 -1.79 -10.45 5.57
CA GLU A 22 -1.35 -10.63 6.96
C GLU A 22 -1.42 -9.31 7.76
N VAL A 23 -1.07 -8.18 7.14
CA VAL A 23 -1.23 -6.86 7.77
C VAL A 23 -2.71 -6.56 8.07
N GLN A 24 -3.62 -6.85 7.14
CA GLN A 24 -5.06 -6.68 7.34
C GLN A 24 -5.59 -7.54 8.50
N LYS A 25 -5.18 -8.82 8.59
CA LYS A 25 -5.52 -9.69 9.71
C LYS A 25 -5.04 -9.12 11.04
N TYR A 26 -3.80 -8.61 11.08
CA TYR A 26 -3.24 -7.99 12.28
C TYR A 26 -4.06 -6.76 12.72
N VAL A 27 -4.37 -5.87 11.77
CA VAL A 27 -5.18 -4.66 12.01
C VAL A 27 -6.56 -5.01 12.56
N GLN A 28 -7.23 -6.02 11.97
CA GLN A 28 -8.52 -6.51 12.46
C GLN A 28 -8.41 -7.11 13.87
N HIS A 29 -7.42 -7.98 14.10
CA HIS A 29 -7.21 -8.62 15.41
C HIS A 29 -6.94 -7.60 16.53
N LYS A 30 -6.18 -6.54 16.21
CA LYS A 30 -5.87 -5.44 17.14
C LYS A 30 -6.96 -4.36 17.23
N ARG A 31 -8.06 -4.49 16.46
CA ARG A 31 -9.15 -3.50 16.39
C ARG A 31 -8.66 -2.08 16.06
N LEU A 32 -7.67 -1.98 15.17
CA LEU A 32 -7.16 -0.68 14.71
C LEU A 32 -8.11 -0.06 13.69
N ALA A 33 -8.06 1.27 13.57
CA ALA A 33 -8.99 2.03 12.73
C ALA A 33 -8.85 1.74 11.22
N GLY A 34 -7.66 1.31 10.76
CA GLY A 34 -7.44 0.98 9.35
C GLY A 34 -5.97 1.02 8.94
N ILE A 35 -5.75 1.06 7.63
CA ILE A 35 -4.43 1.12 7.00
C ILE A 35 -4.42 2.32 6.04
N THR A 36 -3.37 3.13 6.10
CA THR A 36 -3.11 4.20 5.12
C THR A 36 -1.79 3.93 4.44
N LEU A 37 -1.77 4.07 3.12
CA LEU A 37 -0.58 3.90 2.29
C LEU A 37 -0.36 5.17 1.46
N ALA A 38 0.91 5.54 1.28
CA ALA A 38 1.32 6.55 0.30
C ALA A 38 2.07 5.85 -0.82
N THR A 39 1.79 6.22 -2.07
CA THR A 39 2.51 5.71 -3.23
C THR A 39 2.53 6.78 -4.33
N ASN A 40 3.48 6.67 -5.25
CA ASN A 40 3.47 7.46 -6.47
C ASN A 40 2.21 7.13 -7.29
N LYS A 41 1.53 8.16 -7.78
CA LYS A 41 0.31 8.06 -8.62
C LYS A 41 0.54 7.31 -9.95
N TYR A 42 1.78 7.20 -10.39
CA TYR A 42 2.16 6.51 -11.62
C TYR A 42 2.71 5.10 -11.37
N ALA A 43 2.77 4.67 -10.11
CA ALA A 43 3.30 3.35 -9.78
C ALA A 43 2.35 2.23 -10.24
N PRO A 44 2.88 1.13 -10.81
CA PRO A 44 2.06 0.00 -11.27
C PRO A 44 1.32 -0.72 -10.13
N VAL A 45 1.79 -0.53 -8.89
CA VAL A 45 1.21 -1.13 -7.67
C VAL A 45 -0.17 -0.59 -7.32
N LEU A 46 -0.62 0.54 -7.89
CA LEU A 46 -1.95 1.08 -7.61
C LEU A 46 -3.08 0.08 -7.88
N ARG A 47 -3.01 -0.62 -9.02
CA ARG A 47 -4.00 -1.65 -9.39
C ARG A 47 -4.07 -2.78 -8.36
N LEU A 48 -2.94 -3.11 -7.73
CA LEU A 48 -2.88 -4.11 -6.67
C LEU A 48 -3.61 -3.62 -5.42
N TYR A 49 -3.33 -2.38 -4.98
CA TYR A 49 -3.97 -1.80 -3.79
C TYR A 49 -5.48 -1.66 -3.99
N GLU A 50 -5.94 -1.18 -5.14
CA GLU A 50 -7.36 -1.10 -5.48
C GLU A 50 -8.04 -2.47 -5.45
N LYS A 51 -7.39 -3.49 -6.03
CA LYS A 51 -7.89 -4.89 -5.99
C LYS A 51 -8.04 -5.44 -4.57
N ILE A 52 -7.26 -4.94 -3.62
CA ILE A 52 -7.27 -5.36 -2.20
C ILE A 52 -8.21 -4.48 -1.36
N GLY A 53 -8.91 -3.52 -1.97
CA GLY A 53 -9.94 -2.69 -1.33
C GLY A 53 -9.43 -1.35 -0.80
N PHE A 54 -8.20 -0.95 -1.12
CA PHE A 54 -7.76 0.42 -0.85
C PHE A 54 -8.44 1.40 -1.81
N ILE A 55 -8.69 2.61 -1.31
CA ILE A 55 -9.28 3.71 -2.09
C ILE A 55 -8.33 4.90 -2.11
N ILE A 56 -8.40 5.72 -3.18
CA ILE A 56 -7.63 6.97 -3.26
C ILE A 56 -8.26 8.00 -2.31
N CYS A 57 -7.52 8.39 -1.27
CA CYS A 57 -7.89 9.51 -0.40
C CYS A 57 -7.61 10.85 -1.09
N LYS A 58 -8.66 11.57 -1.49
CA LYS A 58 -8.55 12.86 -2.20
C LYS A 58 -8.12 14.04 -1.31
N HIS A 59 -8.04 13.84 0.01
CA HIS A 59 -7.88 14.92 0.99
C HIS A 59 -6.43 15.07 1.48
N VAL A 60 -5.50 14.26 0.95
CA VAL A 60 -4.08 14.27 1.34
C VAL A 60 -3.28 15.03 0.28
N GLN A 61 -2.49 16.01 0.71
CA GLN A 61 -1.63 16.82 -0.16
C GLN A 61 -0.16 16.61 0.22
N PHE A 62 0.65 16.20 -0.74
CA PHE A 62 2.10 16.10 -0.59
C PHE A 62 2.73 17.40 -1.09
N MET A 63 3.58 18.03 -0.29
CA MET A 63 4.19 19.32 -0.60
C MET A 63 5.71 19.22 -0.52
N GLY A 64 6.40 19.78 -1.51
CA GLY A 64 7.85 19.88 -1.57
C GLY A 64 8.27 21.30 -1.93
N LYS A 65 9.42 21.74 -1.42
CA LYS A 65 10.07 22.99 -1.80
C LYS A 65 11.49 22.67 -2.23
N GLU A 66 11.79 22.87 -3.51
CA GLU A 66 13.17 22.89 -4.00
C GLU A 66 13.79 24.25 -3.66
N MET A 67 15.09 24.25 -3.39
CA MET A 67 15.89 25.45 -3.08
C MET A 67 16.68 25.86 -4.30
#